data_AF-A0A087TEP9-F1
#
_entry.id   AF-A0A087TEP9-F1
#
_cell.length_a   1.000
_cell.length_b   1.000
_cell.length_c   1.000
_cell.angle_alpha   90.00
_cell.angle_beta   90.00
_cell.angle_gamma   90.00
#
_symmetry.space_group_name_H-M   'P 1'
#
loop_
_entity.id
_entity.type
_entity.pdbx_description
1 polymer ?
#
loop_
_entity_poly.entity_id
_entity_poly.type
_entity_poly.pdbx_seq_one_letter_code
_entity_poly.pdbx_strand_id
1 'polypeptide(L)'
;MGLDMVKIVQDYYPEIWKNILAVNAPFFFHHAFNILRPILSNNVLQNIRVASKEATPELLLEYVDPEVLPAFLGGQRVDSKGDPRCSEFIKFGGIIPQEYYLCNQTRLQKKNFETETVWIAARCYYNHPIVIQEIDSIIRIEISIEGGSVATTLLYRPLSKDSAEPDLPKKDERLDPQNEKHNVLLVSPCIRLQAHLAPVSYHNYAPWPGIYILKFDNSSSWLTSKRIDYSFQVEPPSS
;
A
#
# COMPACT_ATOMS: atom_id res chain seq x y z
N MET A 1 -2.44 -2.66 7.35
CA MET A 1 -2.89 -2.45 5.96
C MET A 1 -3.89 -1.30 5.84
N GLY A 2 -5.12 -1.38 6.40
CA GLY A 2 -6.12 -0.29 6.24
C GLY A 2 -5.69 1.08 6.77
N LEU A 3 -5.10 1.14 7.97
CA LEU A 3 -4.57 2.40 8.54
C LEU A 3 -3.35 2.93 7.77
N ASP A 4 -2.54 2.04 7.20
CA ASP A 4 -1.36 2.43 6.42
C ASP A 4 -1.78 3.05 5.09
N MET A 5 -2.85 2.56 4.46
CA MET A 5 -3.42 3.16 3.25
C MET A 5 -3.88 4.60 3.49
N VAL A 6 -4.55 4.86 4.62
CA VAL A 6 -5.01 6.22 4.97
C VAL A 6 -3.83 7.17 5.13
N LYS A 7 -2.71 6.73 5.69
CA LYS A 7 -1.48 7.53 5.75
C LYS A 7 -0.88 7.77 4.37
N ILE A 8 -0.75 6.73 3.55
CA ILE A 8 -0.21 6.83 2.18
C ILE A 8 -1.01 7.85 1.35
N VAL A 9 -2.34 7.79 1.41
CA VAL A 9 -3.17 8.75 0.66
C VAL A 9 -2.95 10.17 1.15
N GLN A 10 -2.87 10.39 2.47
CA GLN A 10 -2.66 11.74 3.02
C GLN A 10 -1.28 12.32 2.69
N ASP A 11 -0.22 11.50 2.75
CA ASP A 11 1.15 11.96 2.60
C ASP A 11 1.53 12.20 1.13
N TYR A 12 1.05 11.35 0.21
CA TYR A 12 1.41 11.41 -1.22
C TYR A 12 0.36 12.09 -2.09
N TYR A 13 -0.88 12.20 -1.61
CA TYR A 13 -1.98 12.82 -2.32
C TYR A 13 -2.71 13.87 -1.45
N PRO A 14 -1.98 14.89 -0.97
CA PRO A 14 -2.58 15.92 -0.14
C PRO A 14 -3.71 16.64 -0.90
N GLU A 15 -4.75 17.04 -0.16
CA GLU A 15 -5.88 17.85 -0.65
C GLU A 15 -6.80 17.20 -1.70
N ILE A 16 -6.67 15.90 -2.01
CA ILE A 16 -7.61 15.20 -2.90
C ILE A 16 -9.05 15.18 -2.34
N TRP A 17 -9.21 15.23 -1.02
CA TRP A 17 -10.51 15.12 -0.37
C TRP A 17 -11.16 16.47 -0.13
N LYS A 18 -12.15 16.83 -0.98
CA LYS A 18 -12.98 18.03 -0.79
C LYS A 18 -13.93 17.89 0.40
N ASN A 19 -14.69 16.79 0.46
CA ASN A 19 -15.58 16.44 1.57
C ASN A 19 -15.58 14.92 1.76
N ILE A 20 -15.61 14.46 3.01
CA ILE A 20 -15.79 13.05 3.38
C ILE A 20 -17.09 12.94 4.17
N LEU A 21 -18.09 12.28 3.59
CA LEU A 21 -19.42 12.18 4.18
C LEU A 21 -19.60 10.78 4.79
N ALA A 22 -19.54 10.68 6.11
CA ALA A 22 -19.84 9.47 6.86
C ALA A 22 -21.35 9.37 7.07
N VAL A 23 -22.01 8.57 6.22
CA VAL A 23 -23.46 8.41 6.20
C VAL A 23 -23.92 7.14 6.92
N ASN A 24 -25.19 7.11 7.30
CA ASN A 24 -25.80 6.02 8.06
C ASN A 24 -25.00 5.66 9.32
N ALA A 25 -24.41 6.67 9.97
CA ALA A 25 -23.52 6.46 11.10
C ALA A 25 -24.29 5.87 12.29
N PRO A 26 -23.88 4.71 12.83
CA PRO A 26 -24.50 4.12 14.01
C PRO A 26 -24.09 4.88 15.29
N PHE A 27 -24.81 4.64 16.38
CA PHE A 27 -24.60 5.33 17.67
C PHE A 27 -23.15 5.25 18.20
N PHE A 28 -22.41 4.20 17.88
CA PHE A 28 -21.03 4.00 18.34
C PHE A 28 -19.97 4.62 17.41
N PHE A 29 -20.36 5.23 16.29
CA PHE A 29 -19.44 5.80 15.30
C PHE A 29 -18.47 6.80 15.92
N HIS A 30 -18.95 7.69 16.79
CA HIS A 30 -18.10 8.69 17.44
C HIS A 30 -16.98 8.07 18.29
N HIS A 31 -17.25 6.96 18.97
CA HIS A 31 -16.23 6.24 19.74
C HIS A 31 -15.17 5.62 18.82
N ALA A 32 -15.59 4.96 17.74
CA ALA A 32 -14.66 4.42 16.75
C ALA A 32 -13.84 5.53 16.07
N PHE A 33 -14.47 6.65 15.74
CA PHE A 33 -13.83 7.79 15.10
C PHE A 33 -12.77 8.44 16.01
N ASN A 34 -13.03 8.56 17.31
CA ASN A 34 -12.05 9.09 18.26
C ASN A 34 -10.76 8.24 18.35
N ILE A 35 -10.86 6.93 18.12
CA ILE A 35 -9.69 6.04 18.05
C ILE A 35 -8.88 6.29 16.76
N LEU A 36 -9.55 6.62 15.65
CA LEU A 36 -8.92 6.88 14.35
C LEU A 36 -8.38 8.30 14.20
N ARG A 37 -8.94 9.26 14.94
CA ARG A 37 -8.61 10.69 14.87
C ARG A 37 -7.10 11.02 14.90
N PRO A 38 -6.25 10.38 15.74
CA PRO A 38 -4.80 10.66 15.75
C PRO A 38 -4.05 10.30 14.45
N ILE A 39 -4.69 9.55 13.55
CA ILE A 39 -4.10 9.09 12.28
C ILE A 39 -4.46 10.03 11.13
N LEU A 40 -5.49 10.86 11.31
CA LEU A 40 -5.99 11.79 10.31
C LEU A 40 -5.35 13.17 10.52
N SER A 41 -4.92 13.79 9.43
CA SER A 41 -4.42 15.16 9.42
C SER A 41 -5.54 16.16 9.70
N ASN A 42 -5.17 17.35 10.19
CA ASN A 42 -6.16 18.40 10.50
C ASN A 42 -6.99 18.80 9.28
N ASN A 43 -6.39 18.85 8.08
CA ASN A 43 -7.09 19.18 6.84
C ASN A 43 -8.18 18.15 6.53
N VAL A 44 -7.88 16.86 6.72
CA VAL A 44 -8.86 15.77 6.54
C VAL A 44 -9.97 15.86 7.57
N LEU A 45 -9.64 16.09 8.84
CA LEU A 45 -10.61 16.18 9.92
C LEU A 45 -11.64 17.29 9.71
N GLN A 46 -11.22 18.43 9.14
CA GLN A 46 -12.12 19.55 8.83
C GLN A 46 -13.12 19.23 7.70
N ASN A 47 -12.77 18.29 6.81
CA ASN A 47 -13.60 17.90 5.67
C ASN A 47 -14.54 16.73 5.97
N ILE A 48 -14.50 16.16 7.18
CA ILE A 48 -15.37 15.05 7.58
C ILE A 48 -16.69 15.59 8.13
N ARG A 49 -17.80 15.16 7.54
CA ARG A 49 -19.16 15.35 8.06
C ARG A 49 -19.81 14.01 8.34
N VAL A 50 -20.57 13.93 9.43
CA VAL A 50 -21.19 12.69 9.91
C VAL A 50 -22.70 12.89 9.98
N ALA A 51 -23.46 11.97 9.38
CA ALA A 51 -24.91 11.95 9.45
C ALA A 51 -25.41 10.59 9.97
N SER A 52 -26.45 10.64 10.79
CA SER A 52 -27.24 9.44 11.12
C SER A 52 -27.97 8.93 9.88
N LYS A 53 -28.64 7.79 10.00
CA LYS A 53 -29.44 7.23 8.90
C LYS A 53 -30.55 8.18 8.44
N GLU A 54 -31.17 8.88 9.38
CA GLU A 54 -32.28 9.79 9.15
C GLU A 54 -31.80 11.07 8.45
N ALA A 55 -30.66 11.61 8.86
CA ALA A 55 -30.08 12.83 8.29
C ALA A 55 -29.22 12.58 7.03
N THR A 56 -29.04 11.32 6.62
CA THR A 56 -28.20 10.94 5.48
C THR A 56 -28.67 11.55 4.15
N PRO A 57 -29.98 11.45 3.79
CA PRO A 57 -30.48 12.07 2.55
C PRO A 57 -30.23 13.57 2.52
N GLU A 58 -30.56 14.26 3.61
CA GLU A 58 -30.41 15.72 3.74
C GLU A 58 -28.95 16.14 3.55
N LEU A 59 -28.02 15.49 4.27
CA LEU A 59 -26.59 15.79 4.15
C LEU A 59 -26.06 15.52 2.73
N LEU A 60 -26.45 14.41 2.10
CA LEU A 60 -25.94 14.06 0.77
C LEU A 60 -26.45 15.01 -0.32
N LEU A 61 -27.71 15.43 -0.23
CA LEU A 61 -28.33 16.34 -1.20
C LEU A 61 -27.79 17.77 -1.13
N GLU A 62 -27.11 18.18 -0.04
CA GLU A 62 -26.36 19.44 0.01
C GLU A 62 -25.17 19.46 -0.98
N TYR A 63 -24.69 18.29 -1.39
CA TYR A 63 -23.44 18.14 -2.12
C TYR A 63 -23.55 17.40 -3.46
N VAL A 64 -24.57 16.58 -3.61
CA VAL A 64 -24.74 15.65 -4.73
C VAL A 64 -26.15 15.81 -5.27
N ASP A 65 -26.25 16.07 -6.57
CA ASP A 65 -27.55 16.21 -7.23
C ASP A 65 -28.39 14.92 -7.09
N PRO A 66 -29.70 15.04 -6.87
CA PRO A 66 -30.58 13.89 -6.64
C PRO A 66 -30.58 12.92 -7.83
N GLU A 67 -30.42 13.41 -9.07
CA GLU A 67 -30.41 12.59 -10.28
C GLU A 67 -29.21 11.63 -10.37
N VAL A 68 -28.09 11.98 -9.73
CA VAL A 68 -26.86 11.16 -9.72
C VAL A 68 -26.67 10.40 -8.41
N LEU A 69 -27.38 10.79 -7.35
CA LEU A 69 -27.33 10.11 -6.06
C LEU A 69 -28.18 8.81 -6.08
N PRO A 70 -27.63 7.65 -5.68
CA PRO A 70 -28.40 6.41 -5.59
C PRO A 70 -29.66 6.52 -4.73
N ALA A 71 -30.76 5.93 -5.19
CA ALA A 71 -32.05 6.01 -4.50
C ALA A 71 -32.02 5.46 -3.06
N PHE A 72 -31.20 4.42 -2.79
CA PHE A 72 -31.06 3.90 -1.41
C PHE A 72 -30.41 4.88 -0.42
N LEU A 73 -29.79 5.96 -0.90
CA LEU A 73 -29.20 7.02 -0.11
C LEU A 73 -30.07 8.29 -0.07
N GLY A 74 -31.27 8.25 -0.66
CA GLY A 74 -32.20 9.39 -0.71
C GLY A 74 -32.18 10.18 -2.02
N GLY A 75 -31.48 9.71 -3.05
CA GLY A 75 -31.53 10.29 -4.40
C GLY A 75 -32.58 9.64 -5.31
N GLN A 76 -32.38 9.76 -6.63
CA GLN A 76 -33.27 9.25 -7.67
C GLN A 76 -32.58 8.23 -8.60
N ARG A 77 -31.25 8.11 -8.52
CA ARG A 77 -30.50 7.23 -9.42
C ARG A 77 -30.79 5.76 -9.13
N VAL A 78 -31.07 5.03 -10.21
CA VAL A 78 -31.12 3.57 -10.27
C VAL A 78 -30.12 3.11 -11.33
N ASP A 79 -29.69 1.84 -11.29
CA ASP A 79 -28.87 1.30 -12.38
C ASP A 79 -29.69 0.92 -13.61
N SER A 80 -29.04 0.36 -14.64
CA SER A 80 -29.70 -0.02 -15.89
C SER A 80 -30.79 -1.09 -15.72
N LYS A 81 -30.80 -1.79 -14.58
CA LYS A 81 -31.78 -2.83 -14.21
C LYS A 81 -32.84 -2.32 -13.24
N GLY A 82 -32.81 -1.04 -12.87
CA GLY A 82 -33.71 -0.45 -11.91
C GLY A 82 -33.37 -0.77 -10.44
N ASP A 83 -32.15 -1.23 -10.12
CA ASP A 83 -31.74 -1.45 -8.73
C ASP A 83 -31.48 -0.09 -8.05
N PRO A 84 -32.23 0.26 -6.97
CA PRO A 84 -32.02 1.50 -6.24
C PRO A 84 -30.66 1.58 -5.54
N ARG A 85 -29.96 0.46 -5.39
CA ARG A 85 -28.61 0.39 -4.80
C ARG A 85 -27.49 0.66 -5.80
N CYS A 86 -27.81 0.73 -7.09
CA CYS A 86 -26.83 0.90 -8.15
C CYS A 86 -25.70 -0.16 -8.11
N SER A 87 -26.06 -1.44 -7.91
CA SER A 87 -25.10 -2.54 -7.68
C SER A 87 -24.15 -2.82 -8.85
N GLU A 88 -24.49 -2.33 -10.05
CA GLU A 88 -23.59 -2.31 -11.20
C GLU A 88 -22.32 -1.51 -10.91
N PHE A 89 -22.44 -0.38 -10.21
CA PHE A 89 -21.35 0.55 -9.91
C PHE A 89 -20.81 0.39 -8.48
N ILE A 90 -21.70 0.10 -7.50
CA ILE A 90 -21.35 0.01 -6.08
C ILE A 90 -21.28 -1.45 -5.67
N LYS A 91 -20.13 -1.89 -5.16
CA LYS A 91 -19.96 -3.24 -4.59
C LYS A 91 -20.15 -3.20 -3.09
N PHE A 92 -21.20 -3.84 -2.60
CA PHE A 92 -21.55 -3.90 -1.17
C PHE A 92 -20.78 -4.97 -0.37
N GLY A 93 -19.79 -5.61 -1.00
CA GLY A 93 -19.05 -6.72 -0.40
C GLY A 93 -19.95 -7.94 -0.17
N GLY A 94 -19.60 -8.73 0.85
CA GLY A 94 -20.28 -9.96 1.20
C GLY A 94 -19.34 -10.89 1.97
N ILE A 95 -19.85 -12.08 2.32
CA ILE A 95 -19.01 -13.14 2.87
C ILE A 95 -18.08 -13.62 1.75
N ILE A 96 -16.77 -13.61 2.00
CA ILE A 96 -15.78 -14.12 1.06
C ILE A 96 -15.94 -15.67 1.02
N PRO A 97 -16.17 -16.29 -0.15
CA PRO A 97 -16.27 -17.75 -0.25
C PRO A 97 -14.98 -18.44 0.25
N GLN A 98 -15.14 -19.62 0.86
CA GLN A 98 -14.02 -20.34 1.47
C GLN A 98 -12.94 -20.73 0.46
N GLU A 99 -13.28 -20.94 -0.82
CA GLU A 99 -12.28 -21.22 -1.86
C GLU A 99 -11.23 -20.10 -2.03
N TYR A 100 -11.53 -18.86 -1.63
CA TYR A 100 -10.59 -17.73 -1.68
C TYR A 100 -9.70 -17.61 -0.43
N TYR A 101 -9.86 -18.49 0.56
CA TYR A 101 -9.12 -18.38 1.82
C TYR A 101 -7.67 -18.85 1.60
N LEU A 102 -6.76 -17.89 1.49
CA LEU A 102 -5.34 -18.15 1.22
C LEU A 102 -4.60 -18.79 2.40
N CYS A 103 -5.19 -18.81 3.60
CA CYS A 103 -4.60 -19.48 4.77
C CYS A 103 -4.43 -21.00 4.58
N ASN A 104 -5.09 -21.59 3.57
CA ASN A 104 -4.90 -22.99 3.17
C ASN A 104 -3.90 -23.16 2.00
N GLN A 105 -3.38 -22.07 1.43
CA GLN A 105 -2.41 -22.13 0.35
C GLN A 105 -1.00 -22.32 0.90
N THR A 106 -0.23 -23.17 0.23
CA THR A 106 1.15 -23.48 0.61
C THR A 106 2.00 -22.22 0.51
N ARG A 107 2.78 -21.95 1.58
CA ARG A 107 3.87 -20.96 1.62
C ARG A 107 4.66 -21.00 0.31
N LEU A 108 4.92 -19.83 -0.29
CA LEU A 108 5.73 -19.63 -1.51
C LEU A 108 6.14 -20.94 -2.16
N GLN A 109 5.31 -21.49 -3.06
CA GLN A 109 5.77 -22.65 -3.82
C GLN A 109 7.02 -22.19 -4.57
N LYS A 110 8.17 -22.81 -4.29
CA LYS A 110 9.46 -22.66 -5.00
C LYS A 110 9.34 -23.08 -6.47
N LYS A 111 8.36 -22.55 -7.21
CA LYS A 111 8.01 -23.09 -8.52
C LYS A 111 8.66 -22.34 -9.66
N ASN A 112 8.97 -21.05 -9.55
CA ASN A 112 9.40 -20.30 -10.73
C ASN A 112 10.61 -19.34 -10.56
N PHE A 113 10.99 -18.92 -9.35
CA PHE A 113 12.04 -17.91 -9.13
C PHE A 113 13.01 -18.30 -8.01
N GLU A 114 14.28 -17.88 -8.13
CA GLU A 114 15.26 -18.02 -7.05
C GLU A 114 14.77 -17.25 -5.83
N THR A 115 14.37 -18.01 -4.79
CA THR A 115 13.89 -17.45 -3.53
C THR A 115 15.08 -17.28 -2.59
N GLU A 116 15.29 -16.06 -2.11
CA GLU A 116 16.24 -15.76 -1.04
C GLU A 116 15.53 -15.71 0.31
N THR A 117 16.20 -16.22 1.34
CA THR A 117 15.74 -16.12 2.74
C THR A 117 16.72 -15.27 3.54
N VAL A 118 16.22 -14.28 4.25
CA VAL A 118 17.03 -13.41 5.12
C VAL A 118 16.43 -13.33 6.51
N TRP A 119 17.29 -13.22 7.51
CA TRP A 119 16.91 -12.92 8.89
C TRP A 119 17.35 -11.52 9.25
N ILE A 120 16.40 -10.63 9.50
CA ILE A 120 16.69 -9.26 9.92
C ILE A 120 16.52 -9.18 11.42
N ALA A 121 17.62 -8.97 12.15
CA ALA A 121 17.58 -8.77 13.60
C ALA A 121 16.78 -7.53 13.99
N ALA A 122 16.36 -7.44 15.26
CA ALA A 122 15.75 -6.23 15.79
C ALA A 122 16.71 -5.05 15.62
N ARG A 123 16.19 -3.87 15.27
CA ARG A 123 16.98 -2.65 15.02
C ARG A 123 17.88 -2.68 13.77
N CYS A 124 17.75 -3.68 12.90
CA CYS A 124 18.56 -3.81 11.67
C CYS A 124 17.75 -3.59 10.37
N TYR A 125 18.48 -3.57 9.26
CA TYR A 125 17.98 -3.38 7.89
C TYR A 125 18.57 -4.44 6.97
N TYR A 126 17.92 -4.68 5.83
CA TYR A 126 18.46 -5.46 4.73
C TYR A 126 18.19 -4.76 3.40
N ASN A 127 19.22 -4.59 2.58
CA ASN A 127 19.15 -4.02 1.24
C ASN A 127 19.47 -5.09 0.19
N HIS A 128 18.56 -5.28 -0.76
CA HIS A 128 18.82 -6.07 -1.97
C HIS A 128 18.94 -5.13 -3.18
N PRO A 129 20.14 -4.93 -3.74
CA PRO A 129 20.31 -4.10 -4.92
C PRO A 129 20.07 -4.88 -6.22
N ILE A 130 19.31 -4.28 -7.13
CA ILE A 130 18.92 -4.80 -8.44
C ILE A 130 19.45 -3.83 -9.48
N VAL A 131 20.36 -4.29 -10.34
CA VAL A 131 20.91 -3.48 -11.43
C VAL A 131 20.02 -3.61 -12.65
N ILE A 132 19.51 -2.47 -13.14
CA ILE A 132 18.65 -2.38 -14.33
C ILE A 132 19.37 -1.56 -15.39
N GLN A 133 19.49 -2.11 -16.58
CA GLN A 133 20.14 -1.47 -17.73
C GLN A 133 19.13 -0.99 -18.78
N GLU A 134 17.99 -1.65 -18.89
CA GLU A 134 16.96 -1.36 -19.87
C GLU A 134 15.90 -0.42 -19.30
N ILE A 135 15.60 0.65 -20.06
CA ILE A 135 14.54 1.62 -19.74
C ILE A 135 13.18 0.91 -19.78
N ASP A 136 12.26 1.35 -18.91
CA ASP A 136 10.88 0.85 -18.83
C ASP A 136 10.77 -0.66 -18.51
N SER A 137 11.77 -1.19 -17.79
CA SER A 137 11.70 -2.55 -17.23
C SER A 137 10.66 -2.65 -16.11
N ILE A 138 10.17 -3.86 -15.84
CA ILE A 138 9.24 -4.13 -14.74
C ILE A 138 9.93 -5.02 -13.71
N ILE A 139 9.94 -4.57 -12.44
CA ILE A 139 10.43 -5.35 -11.31
C ILE A 139 9.24 -6.02 -10.65
N ARG A 140 9.11 -7.34 -10.78
CA ARG A 140 8.14 -8.14 -10.02
C ARG A 140 8.78 -8.62 -8.73
N ILE A 141 8.05 -8.50 -7.63
CA ILE A 141 8.52 -8.86 -6.29
C ILE A 141 7.44 -9.74 -5.65
N GLU A 142 7.87 -10.84 -5.03
CA GLU A 142 7.02 -11.67 -4.19
C GLU A 142 7.69 -11.85 -2.82
N ILE A 143 6.96 -11.56 -1.74
CA ILE A 143 7.50 -11.53 -0.38
C ILE A 143 6.59 -12.29 0.59
N SER A 144 7.18 -13.13 1.43
CA SER A 144 6.58 -13.78 2.59
C SER A 144 7.37 -13.40 3.84
N ILE A 145 6.67 -13.12 4.95
CA ILE A 145 7.28 -12.59 6.17
C ILE A 145 6.80 -13.36 7.40
N GLU A 146 7.73 -13.88 8.18
CA GLU A 146 7.47 -14.44 9.51
C GLU A 146 8.01 -13.53 10.62
N GLY A 147 7.33 -13.55 11.78
CA GLY A 147 7.75 -12.80 12.96
C GLY A 147 7.19 -11.38 13.07
N GLY A 148 6.20 -11.01 12.24
CA GLY A 148 5.47 -9.74 12.33
C GLY A 148 5.47 -8.97 11.01
N SER A 149 5.40 -7.64 11.08
CA SER A 149 5.45 -6.76 9.91
C SER A 149 6.83 -6.11 9.76
N VAL A 150 7.20 -5.79 8.52
CA VAL A 150 8.47 -5.13 8.15
C VAL A 150 8.17 -3.96 7.23
N ALA A 151 8.82 -2.82 7.48
CA ALA A 151 8.76 -1.69 6.57
C ALA A 151 9.54 -2.03 5.29
N THR A 152 8.88 -1.96 4.15
CA THR A 152 9.45 -2.32 2.84
C THR A 152 9.39 -1.11 1.93
N THR A 153 10.50 -0.79 1.27
CA THR A 153 10.63 0.41 0.42
C THR A 153 11.48 0.09 -0.80
N LEU A 154 11.11 0.60 -1.97
CA LEU A 154 11.97 0.58 -3.16
C LEU A 154 12.67 1.94 -3.28
N LEU A 155 14.00 1.91 -3.29
CA LEU A 155 14.85 3.07 -3.49
C LEU A 155 15.53 2.99 -4.86
N TYR A 156 16.09 4.11 -5.33
CA TYR A 156 16.81 4.19 -6.60
C TYR A 156 18.10 5.00 -6.44
N ARG A 157 19.16 4.57 -7.11
CA ARG A 157 20.42 5.30 -7.31
C ARG A 157 20.83 5.22 -8.78
N PRO A 158 21.24 6.32 -9.43
CA PRO A 158 21.75 6.27 -10.80
C PRO A 158 23.07 5.48 -10.88
N LEU A 159 23.33 4.82 -12.01
CA LEU A 159 24.64 4.23 -12.28
C LEU A 159 25.70 5.33 -12.40
N SER A 160 26.84 5.13 -11.74
CA SER A 160 27.99 6.03 -11.88
C SER A 160 28.53 5.94 -13.31
N LYS A 161 28.80 7.08 -13.95
CA LYS A 161 29.41 7.13 -15.29
C LYS A 161 30.92 6.89 -15.27
N ASP A 162 31.54 7.08 -14.12
CA ASP A 162 33.00 7.14 -13.98
C ASP A 162 33.62 5.83 -13.45
N SER A 163 32.80 4.85 -13.08
CA SER A 163 33.22 3.56 -12.52
C SER A 163 32.74 2.40 -13.39
N ALA A 164 33.63 1.47 -13.70
CA ALA A 164 33.28 0.25 -14.46
C ALA A 164 32.37 -0.70 -13.68
N GLU A 165 32.39 -0.63 -12.35
CA GLU A 165 31.54 -1.43 -11.46
C GLU A 165 30.46 -0.57 -10.79
N PRO A 166 29.22 -1.07 -10.70
CA PRO A 166 28.15 -0.37 -10.00
C PRO A 166 28.43 -0.31 -8.49
N ASP A 167 28.25 0.87 -7.89
CA ASP A 167 28.36 1.09 -6.44
C ASP A 167 27.14 0.53 -5.71
N LEU A 168 27.16 -0.77 -5.44
CA LEU A 168 26.09 -1.50 -4.77
C LEU A 168 26.14 -1.23 -3.25
N PRO A 169 25.02 -0.84 -2.61
CA PRO A 169 24.98 -0.65 -1.17
C PRO A 169 25.23 -1.95 -0.43
N LYS A 170 25.79 -1.86 0.78
CA LYS A 170 25.92 -3.06 1.63
C LYS A 170 24.55 -3.52 2.09
N LYS A 171 24.43 -4.83 2.33
CA LYS A 171 23.18 -5.45 2.79
C LYS A 171 22.66 -4.80 4.08
N ASP A 172 23.53 -4.38 4.99
CA ASP A 172 23.19 -3.79 6.28
C ASP A 172 23.35 -2.26 6.33
N GLU A 173 23.65 -1.62 5.19
CA GLU A 173 23.84 -0.18 5.12
C GLU A 173 22.57 0.59 5.46
N ARG A 174 22.71 1.64 6.27
CA ARG A 174 21.59 2.54 6.54
C ARG A 174 21.39 3.46 5.34
N LEU A 175 20.33 3.19 4.57
CA LEU A 175 19.87 4.06 3.49
C LEU A 175 18.65 4.86 3.94
N ASP A 176 18.72 6.17 3.73
CA ASP A 176 17.69 7.13 4.11
C ASP A 176 17.54 8.16 2.99
N PRO A 177 16.41 8.20 2.27
CA PRO A 177 16.19 9.11 1.15
C PRO A 177 16.10 10.58 1.58
N GLN A 178 15.93 10.86 2.87
CA GLN A 178 15.94 12.24 3.38
C GLN A 178 17.36 12.75 3.67
N ASN A 179 18.37 11.87 3.65
CA ASN A 179 19.76 12.23 3.86
C ASN A 179 20.51 12.23 2.54
N GLU A 180 20.81 13.41 2.02
CA GLU A 180 21.53 13.61 0.75
C GLU A 180 22.84 12.82 0.66
N LYS A 181 23.51 12.57 1.79
CA LYS A 181 24.77 11.80 1.84
C LYS A 181 24.59 10.34 1.43
N HIS A 182 23.39 9.77 1.58
CA HIS A 182 23.13 8.39 1.19
C HIS A 182 22.89 8.23 -0.32
N ASN A 183 22.66 9.34 -1.04
CA ASN A 183 22.48 9.35 -2.50
C ASN A 183 21.51 8.28 -3.00
N VAL A 184 20.28 8.31 -2.46
CA VAL A 184 19.18 7.42 -2.86
C VAL A 184 17.89 8.22 -2.98
N LEU A 185 17.09 7.91 -3.98
CA LEU A 185 15.77 8.48 -4.23
C LEU A 185 14.69 7.47 -3.85
N LEU A 186 13.55 7.97 -3.39
CA LEU A 186 12.38 7.15 -3.08
C LEU A 186 11.62 6.83 -4.38
N VAL A 187 11.44 5.54 -4.68
CA VAL A 187 10.64 5.09 -5.85
C VAL A 187 9.24 4.70 -5.42
N SER A 188 9.12 3.91 -4.35
CA SER A 188 7.83 3.50 -3.79
C SER A 188 7.70 4.01 -2.36
N PRO A 189 6.48 4.32 -1.88
CA PRO A 189 6.26 4.66 -0.49
C PRO A 189 6.73 3.52 0.43
N CYS A 190 7.14 3.88 1.65
CA CYS A 190 7.45 2.90 2.70
C CYS A 190 6.15 2.26 3.19
N ILE A 191 5.96 0.97 2.90
CA ILE A 191 4.77 0.22 3.30
C ILE A 191 5.17 -0.83 4.34
N ARG A 192 4.44 -0.89 5.44
CA ARG A 192 4.66 -1.92 6.46
C ARG A 192 3.92 -3.20 6.08
N LEU A 193 4.65 -4.14 5.47
CA LEU A 193 4.10 -5.38 4.95
C LEU A 193 3.97 -6.42 6.07
N GLN A 194 2.86 -7.15 6.08
CA GLN A 194 2.63 -8.33 6.89
C GLN A 194 2.17 -9.47 5.98
N ALA A 195 3.07 -10.39 5.67
CA ALA A 195 2.88 -11.43 4.65
C ALA A 195 3.08 -12.84 5.25
N HIS A 196 2.53 -13.09 6.44
CA HIS A 196 2.68 -14.36 7.17
C HIS A 196 1.64 -15.42 6.80
N LEU A 197 0.47 -14.99 6.29
CA LEU A 197 -0.63 -15.89 5.90
C LEU A 197 -0.50 -16.34 4.44
N ALA A 198 -0.08 -15.42 3.58
CA ALA A 198 0.15 -15.66 2.16
C ALA A 198 1.22 -14.69 1.66
N PRO A 199 1.97 -15.06 0.61
CA PRO A 199 2.92 -14.16 -0.02
C PRO A 199 2.21 -12.95 -0.61
N VAL A 200 2.85 -11.79 -0.54
CA VAL A 200 2.40 -10.57 -1.19
C VAL A 200 3.21 -10.40 -2.47
N SER A 201 2.50 -10.31 -3.60
CA SER A 201 3.10 -10.02 -4.91
C SER A 201 2.75 -8.60 -5.36
N TYR A 202 3.73 -7.87 -5.85
CA TYR A 202 3.54 -6.56 -6.48
C TYR A 202 4.62 -6.31 -7.54
N HIS A 203 4.42 -5.27 -8.35
CA HIS A 203 5.38 -4.84 -9.35
C HIS A 203 5.67 -3.35 -9.25
N ASN A 204 6.85 -2.94 -9.71
CA ASN A 204 7.21 -1.53 -9.87
C ASN A 204 7.80 -1.32 -11.27
N TYR A 205 7.47 -0.17 -11.87
CA TYR A 205 8.10 0.26 -13.12
C TYR A 205 9.48 0.83 -12.82
N ALA A 206 10.45 0.47 -13.66
CA ALA A 206 11.80 0.99 -13.64
C ALA A 206 12.03 1.88 -14.87
N PRO A 207 11.64 3.17 -14.81
CA PRO A 207 11.71 4.08 -15.96
C PRO A 207 13.15 4.48 -16.34
N TRP A 208 14.15 4.20 -15.49
CA TRP A 208 15.53 4.62 -15.73
C TRP A 208 16.51 3.47 -15.47
N PRO A 209 17.62 3.38 -16.24
CA PRO A 209 18.73 2.50 -15.90
C PRO A 209 19.37 2.96 -14.60
N GLY A 210 19.63 2.04 -13.69
CA GLY A 210 20.06 2.37 -12.33
C GLY A 210 20.15 1.17 -11.41
N ILE A 211 20.44 1.45 -10.15
CA ILE A 211 20.42 0.50 -9.05
C ILE A 211 19.12 0.73 -8.27
N TYR A 212 18.20 -0.21 -8.38
CA TYR A 212 16.97 -0.25 -7.59
C TYR A 212 17.22 -1.07 -6.33
N ILE A 213 16.86 -0.56 -5.16
CA ILE A 213 17.22 -1.18 -3.88
C ILE A 213 15.94 -1.53 -3.15
N LEU A 214 15.66 -2.83 -3.03
CA LEU A 214 14.59 -3.34 -2.19
C LEU A 214 15.08 -3.35 -0.73
N LYS A 215 14.61 -2.38 0.04
CA LYS A 215 14.98 -2.19 1.44
C LYS A 215 13.90 -2.78 2.36
N PHE A 216 14.33 -3.68 3.25
CA PHE A 216 13.57 -4.19 4.37
C PHE A 216 14.08 -3.58 5.68
N ASP A 217 13.19 -2.95 6.43
CA ASP A 217 13.50 -2.15 7.61
C ASP A 217 12.81 -2.72 8.85
N ASN A 218 13.60 -3.31 9.75
CA ASN A 218 13.17 -3.83 11.04
C ASN A 218 13.61 -2.93 12.21
N SER A 219 13.93 -1.66 11.94
CA SER A 219 14.47 -0.72 12.93
C SER A 219 13.51 -0.38 14.07
N SER A 220 12.20 -0.56 13.83
CA SER A 220 11.14 -0.30 14.80
C SER A 220 10.82 -1.50 15.71
N SER A 221 11.36 -2.68 15.43
CA SER A 221 11.22 -3.85 16.30
C SER A 221 12.25 -3.79 17.43
N TRP A 222 11.79 -4.00 18.66
CA TRP A 222 12.64 -3.92 19.85
C TRP A 222 13.34 -5.23 20.18
N LEU A 223 12.65 -6.36 20.01
CA LEU A 223 13.12 -7.67 20.47
C LEU A 223 13.07 -8.77 19.41
N THR A 224 12.28 -8.57 18.35
CA THR A 224 11.94 -9.64 17.42
C THR A 224 12.66 -9.48 16.08
N SER A 225 13.39 -10.52 15.70
CA SER A 225 13.87 -10.68 14.33
C SER A 225 12.70 -10.97 13.38
N LYS A 226 12.97 -10.88 12.08
CA LYS A 226 12.01 -11.13 11.01
C LYS A 226 12.66 -12.07 10.01
N ARG A 227 11.99 -13.16 9.66
CA ARG A 227 12.41 -14.01 8.54
C ARG A 227 11.64 -13.54 7.31
N ILE A 228 12.37 -13.18 6.26
CA ILE A 228 11.78 -12.76 4.99
C ILE A 228 12.22 -13.74 3.94
N ASP A 229 11.24 -14.37 3.30
CA ASP A 229 11.43 -15.19 2.10
C ASP A 229 10.95 -14.33 0.93
N TYR A 230 11.82 -13.99 -0.02
CA TYR A 230 11.47 -13.12 -1.13
C TYR A 230 12.08 -13.60 -2.45
N SER A 231 11.42 -13.25 -3.55
CA SER A 231 11.94 -13.43 -4.89
C SER A 231 11.64 -12.20 -5.72
N PHE A 232 12.45 -11.98 -6.76
CA PHE A 232 12.20 -10.90 -7.71
C PHE A 232 12.51 -11.38 -9.13
N GLN A 233 11.90 -10.71 -10.10
CA GLN A 233 12.15 -10.89 -11.51
C GLN A 233 12.19 -9.52 -12.18
N VAL A 234 13.19 -9.29 -13.03
CA VAL A 234 13.22 -8.12 -13.91
C VAL A 234 12.73 -8.58 -15.28
N GLU A 235 11.63 -8.00 -15.74
CA GLU A 235 11.10 -8.19 -17.08
C GLU A 235 11.53 -7.00 -17.95
N PRO A 236 12.11 -7.23 -19.13
CA PRO A 236 12.39 -6.15 -20.08
C PRO A 236 11.10 -5.47 -20.53
N PRO A 237 11.16 -4.24 -21.08
CA PRO A 237 9.98 -3.57 -21.62
C PRO A 237 9.31 -4.46 -22.68
N SER A 238 7.98 -4.58 -22.61
CA SER A 238 7.22 -5.30 -23.62
C SER A 238 7.39 -4.61 -24.97
N SER A 239 8.00 -5.31 -25.93
CA SER A 239 8.16 -4.83 -27.32
C SER A 239 6.83 -4.70 -28.04
#